data_AF-A0A4R5QA28-F1
#
_entry.id   AF-A0A4R5QA28-F1
#
_cell.length_a   1.000
_cell.length_b   1.000
_cell.length_c   1.000
_cell.angle_alpha   90.00
_cell.angle_beta   90.00
_cell.angle_gamma   90.00
#
_symmetry.space_group_name_H-M   'P 1'
#
loop_
_entity.id
_entity.type
_entity.pdbx_description
1 polymer ?
#
loop_
_entity_poly.entity_id
_entity_poly.type
_entity_poly.pdbx_seq_one_letter_code
_entity_poly.pdbx_strand_id
1 'polypeptide(L)' 'MRAAQPSTEAEPETTDQSALRLMLSYVEAECLRMGATDAARHAALAASLMPDTPPPREVEAEPRAIRRPRGTRLH' A
#
# COMPACT_ATOMS: atom_id res chain seq x y z
N MET A 1 -25.22 -21.30 25.07
CA MET A 1 -24.60 -19.97 25.01
C MET A 1 -23.70 -19.89 23.79
N ARG A 2 -23.71 -18.72 23.15
CA ARG A 2 -23.10 -18.35 21.86
C ARG A 2 -21.57 -18.30 21.95
N ALA A 3 -20.88 -18.77 20.91
CA ALA A 3 -19.58 -18.23 20.53
C ALA A 3 -19.81 -17.41 19.26
N ALA A 4 -19.96 -16.10 19.43
CA ALA A 4 -19.92 -15.16 18.32
C ALA A 4 -18.45 -15.12 17.89
N GLN A 5 -18.15 -15.62 16.70
CA GLN A 5 -16.84 -15.39 16.12
C GLN A 5 -16.72 -13.88 15.87
N PRO A 6 -15.62 -13.23 16.29
CA PRO A 6 -15.37 -11.85 15.90
C PRO A 6 -15.16 -11.87 14.38
N SER A 7 -16.15 -11.36 13.65
CA SER A 7 -15.97 -10.90 12.29
C SER A 7 -14.93 -9.79 12.37
N THR A 8 -13.68 -10.12 12.10
CA THR A 8 -12.64 -9.16 11.77
C THR A 8 -13.18 -8.38 10.58
N GLU A 9 -13.70 -7.18 10.84
CA GLU A 9 -13.88 -6.17 9.80
C GLU A 9 -12.57 -6.10 9.04
N ALA A 10 -12.59 -6.57 7.80
CA ALA A 10 -11.47 -6.43 6.90
C ALA A 10 -11.33 -4.92 6.64
N GLU A 11 -10.38 -4.30 7.33
CA GLU A 11 -9.86 -2.99 6.96
C GLU A 11 -9.67 -2.98 5.44
N PRO A 12 -10.15 -1.94 4.73
CA PRO A 12 -9.97 -1.87 3.29
C PRO A 12 -8.48 -1.79 3.01
N GLU A 13 -7.88 -2.92 2.63
CA GLU A 13 -6.47 -3.00 2.28
C GLU A 13 -6.26 -2.15 1.03
N THR A 14 -5.84 -0.91 1.24
CA THR A 14 -5.54 0.03 0.17
C THR A 14 -4.38 -0.55 -0.62
N THR A 15 -4.68 -1.10 -1.79
CA THR A 15 -3.66 -1.71 -2.64
C THR A 15 -2.70 -0.65 -3.14
N ASP A 16 -1.42 -0.80 -2.80
CA ASP A 16 -0.37 0.10 -3.27
C ASP A 16 -0.12 -0.11 -4.78
N GLN A 17 -0.76 0.74 -5.58
CA GLN A 17 -0.64 0.73 -7.03
C GLN A 17 0.79 1.08 -7.49
N SER A 18 1.57 1.81 -6.69
CA SER A 18 2.96 2.13 -7.04
C SER A 18 3.84 0.89 -6.92
N ALA A 19 3.66 0.11 -5.84
CA ALA A 19 4.34 -1.17 -5.65
C ALA A 19 3.98 -2.18 -6.76
N LEU A 20 2.69 -2.27 -7.12
CA LEU A 20 2.24 -3.13 -8.21
C LEU A 20 2.88 -2.76 -9.57
N ARG A 21 2.98 -1.46 -9.92
CA ARG A 21 3.67 -1.02 -11.16
C ARG A 21 5.15 -1.39 -11.16
N LEU A 22 5.82 -1.22 -10.02
CA LEU A 22 7.23 -1.62 -9.88
C LEU A 22 7.41 -3.12 -10.09
N MET A 23 6.52 -3.95 -9.52
CA MET A 23 6.56 -5.39 -9.72
C MET A 23 6.33 -5.78 -11.19
N LEU A 24 5.37 -5.16 -11.88
CA LEU A 24 5.14 -5.42 -13.30
C LEU A 24 6.34 -5.01 -14.18
N SER A 25 6.99 -3.90 -13.85
CA SER A 25 8.21 -3.45 -14.55
C SER A 25 9.37 -4.44 -14.39
N TYR A 26 9.52 -5.00 -13.18
CA TYR A 26 10.50 -6.06 -12.93
C TYR A 26 10.18 -7.33 -13.72
N VAL A 27 8.92 -7.76 -13.72
CA VAL A 27 8.47 -8.95 -14.46
C VAL A 27 8.68 -8.78 -15.96
N GLU A 28 8.39 -7.61 -16.53
CA GLU A 28 8.68 -7.29 -17.92
C GLU A 28 10.16 -7.50 -18.25
N ALA A 29 11.05 -6.91 -17.46
CA ALA A 29 12.50 -7.02 -17.65
C ALA A 29 12.99 -8.48 -17.56
N GLU A 30 12.48 -9.25 -16.60
CA GLU A 30 12.82 -10.66 -16.46
C GLU A 30 12.31 -11.51 -17.63
N CYS A 31 11.10 -11.23 -18.13
CA CYS A 31 10.58 -11.87 -19.33
C CYS A 31 11.44 -11.57 -20.56
N LEU A 32 11.89 -10.32 -20.74
CA LEU A 32 12.82 -9.96 -21.82
C LEU A 32 14.15 -10.70 -21.68
N ARG A 33 14.69 -10.79 -20.47
CA ARG A 33 15.94 -11.51 -20.18
C ARG A 33 15.86 -12.99 -20.53
N MET A 34 14.69 -13.61 -20.38
CA MET A 34 14.42 -15.01 -20.74
C MET A 34 14.02 -15.20 -22.21
N GLY A 35 13.87 -14.12 -22.99
CA GLY A 35 13.38 -14.17 -24.38
C GLY A 35 11.87 -14.34 -24.51
N ALA A 36 11.11 -14.28 -23.40
CA ALA A 36 9.66 -14.40 -23.36
C ALA A 36 8.98 -13.08 -23.74
N THR A 37 9.17 -12.66 -25.00
CA THR A 37 8.78 -11.32 -25.47
C THR A 37 7.28 -11.05 -25.38
N ASP A 38 6.43 -12.04 -25.67
CA ASP A 38 4.97 -11.90 -25.56
C ASP A 38 4.52 -11.69 -24.10
N ALA A 39 5.17 -12.40 -23.16
CA ALA A 39 4.90 -12.22 -21.74
C ALA A 39 5.34 -10.83 -21.25
N ALA A 40 6.50 -10.35 -21.71
CA ALA A 40 6.96 -8.99 -21.42
C ALA A 40 5.95 -7.95 -21.91
N ARG A 41 5.44 -8.11 -23.14
CA ARG A 41 4.40 -7.23 -23.70
C ARG A 41 3.13 -7.23 -22.85
N HIS A 42 2.70 -8.39 -22.34
CA HIS A 42 1.53 -8.46 -21.46
C HIS A 42 1.77 -7.77 -20.11
N ALA A 43 2.97 -7.90 -19.53
CA ALA A 43 3.32 -7.20 -18.29
C ALA A 43 3.30 -5.67 -18.47
N ALA A 44 3.89 -5.18 -19.57
CA ALA A 44 3.86 -3.76 -19.93
C ALA A 44 2.42 -3.25 -20.16
N LEU A 45 1.59 -4.03 -20.86
CA LEU A 45 0.19 -3.70 -21.09
C LEU A 45 -0.57 -3.63 -19.76
N ALA A 46 -0.39 -4.59 -18.87
CA ALA A 46 -1.01 -4.58 -17.56
C ALA A 46 -0.65 -3.33 -16.77
N ALA A 47 0.63 -2.93 -16.75
CA ALA A 47 1.08 -1.72 -16.07
C ALA A 47 0.44 -0.44 -16.66
N SER A 48 0.25 -0.39 -17.98
CA SER A 48 -0.38 0.75 -18.67
C SER A 48 -1.88 0.90 -18.38
N LEU A 49 -2.56 -0.19 -18.03
CA LEU A 49 -3.99 -0.20 -17.70
C LEU A 49 -4.26 0.14 -16.24
N MET A 50 -3.23 0.26 -15.40
CA MET A 50 -3.39 0.55 -13.99
C MET A 50 -3.85 2.00 -13.75
N PRO A 51 -4.82 2.21 -12.85
CA PRO A 51 -5.36 3.55 -12.58
C PRO A 51 -4.28 4.44 -11.97
N ASP A 52 -4.17 5.68 -12.45
CA ASP A 52 -3.31 6.69 -11.83
C ASP A 52 -3.69 6.85 -10.36
N THR A 53 -2.75 6.52 -9.47
CA THR A 53 -3.01 6.55 -8.04
C THR A 53 -3.20 8.02 -7.64
N PRO A 54 -4.36 8.43 -7.08
CA PRO A 54 -4.40 9.71 -6.37
C PRO A 54 -3.38 9.66 -5.23
N PRO A 55 -2.74 10.80 -4.88
CA PRO A 55 -1.75 10.85 -3.82
C PRO A 55 -2.33 10.24 -2.53
N PRO A 56 -1.48 9.69 -1.65
CA PRO A 56 -1.94 9.12 -0.40
C PRO A 56 -2.83 10.16 0.28
N ARG A 57 -4.08 9.80 0.57
CA ARG A 57 -4.80 10.53 1.60
C ARG A 57 -3.98 10.29 2.84
N GLU A 58 -3.24 11.30 3.26
CA GLU A 58 -2.67 11.36 4.59
C GLU A 58 -3.83 11.05 5.53
N VAL A 59 -3.92 9.79 5.98
CA VAL A 59 -4.66 9.46 7.17
C VAL A 59 -4.05 10.39 8.20
N GLU A 60 -4.82 11.42 8.57
CA GLU A 60 -4.47 12.36 9.61
C GLU A 60 -4.01 11.51 10.78
N ALA A 61 -2.69 11.40 10.93
CA ALA A 61 -2.10 10.87 12.12
C ALA A 61 -2.50 11.91 13.16
N GLU A 62 -3.61 11.66 13.85
CA GLU A 62 -4.01 12.44 15.00
C GLU A 62 -2.74 12.67 15.79
N PRO A 63 -2.34 13.94 16.01
CA PRO A 63 -1.14 14.22 16.75
C PRO A 63 -1.40 13.64 18.13
N ARG A 64 -0.86 12.44 18.40
CA ARG A 64 -0.88 11.80 19.71
C ARG A 64 -0.36 12.88 20.63
N ALA A 65 -1.27 13.50 21.36
CA ALA A 65 -0.97 14.60 22.24
C ALA A 65 0.03 14.04 23.23
N ILE A 66 1.31 14.36 23.00
CA ILE A 66 2.38 14.16 23.96
C ILE A 66 1.94 15.03 25.13
N ARG A 67 1.21 14.42 26.06
CA ARG A 67 0.80 15.04 27.32
C ARG A 67 2.08 15.34 28.07
N ARG A 68 2.66 16.52 27.82
CA ARG A 68 3.72 17.07 28.64
C ARG A 68 3.15 17.17 30.06
N PRO A 69 3.73 16.50 31.06
CA PRO A 69 3.31 16.72 32.44
C PRO A 69 3.66 18.18 32.78
N ARG A 70 2.62 19.01 32.92
CA ARG A 70 2.72 20.35 33.48
C ARG A 70 2.87 20.20 34.99
N GLY A 71 4.10 20.28 35.47
CA GLY A 71 4.42 20.35 36.90
C GLY A 71 5.84 19.84 37.11
N THR A 72 6.80 20.71 37.40
CA THR A 72 6.94 21.24 38.75
C THR A 72 7.61 22.61 38.70
N ARG A 73 6.95 23.63 39.27
CA ARG A 73 7.66 24.80 39.78
C ARG A 73 8.43 24.35 41.01
N LEU A 74 9.74 24.53 41.01
CA LEU A 74 10.52 24.59 42.24
C LEU A 74 11.30 25.90 42.22
N HIS A 75 10.89 26.74 43.18
CA HIS A 75 11.53 27.88 43.86
C HIS A 75 12.57 28.71 43.11
#